data_AF-A0A6G6ZZF7-F1
#
_entry.id   AF-A0A6G6ZZF7-F1
#
_cell.length_a   1.000
_cell.length_b   1.000
_cell.length_c   1.000
_cell.angle_alpha   90.00
_cell.angle_beta   90.00
_cell.angle_gamma   90.00
#
_symmetry.space_group_name_H-M   'P 1'
#
loop_
_entity.id
_entity.type
_entity.pdbx_description
1 polymer ?
#
loop_
_entity_poly.entity_id
_entity_poly.type
_entity_poly.pdbx_seq_one_letter_code
_entity_poly.pdbx_strand_id
1 'polypeptide(L)'
;MAISAVVNAVFNIDNKTYTASLAIPSSAPTAAAPFLFSVVSQAPEAGGKTPDPETLLEVAVGTTNQVYVAVSPPMDVISGAIGSDVVKDLNVVVSEGTYNSKTHTFS
;
A
#
# COMPACT_ATOMS: atom_id res chain seq x y z
N MET A 1 -10.75 25.79 8.47
CA MET A 1 -9.32 25.61 8.15
C MET A 1 -9.17 24.32 7.37
N ALA A 2 -8.51 24.37 6.23
CA ALA A 2 -8.11 23.20 5.47
C ALA A 2 -6.83 22.64 6.10
N ILE A 3 -6.81 21.36 6.47
CA ILE A 3 -5.61 20.67 6.95
C ILE A 3 -5.16 19.76 5.82
N SER A 4 -3.95 19.98 5.29
CA SER A 4 -3.26 18.98 4.48
C SER A 4 -2.07 18.46 5.26
N ALA A 5 -1.86 17.15 5.20
CA ALA A 5 -0.74 16.50 5.87
C ALA A 5 -0.22 15.35 5.03
N VAL A 6 1.10 15.20 5.04
CA VAL A 6 1.76 13.96 4.64
C VAL A 6 2.47 13.45 5.87
N VAL A 7 2.02 12.31 6.39
CA VAL A 7 2.64 11.64 7.53
C VAL A 7 3.37 10.42 7.00
N ASN A 8 4.68 10.38 7.19
CA ASN A 8 5.50 9.22 6.88
C ASN A 8 6.06 8.66 8.17
N ALA A 9 5.85 7.37 8.40
CA ALA A 9 6.41 6.64 9.52
C ALA A 9 7.22 5.46 8.99
N VAL A 10 8.46 5.35 9.44
CA VAL A 10 9.37 4.27 9.09
C VAL A 10 9.57 3.39 10.30
N PHE A 11 9.32 2.09 10.15
CA PHE A 11 9.50 1.09 11.18
C PHE A 11 10.53 0.08 10.72
N ASN A 12 11.51 -0.21 11.57
CA ASN A 12 12.48 -1.29 11.34
C ASN A 12 12.10 -2.47 12.24
N ILE A 13 11.67 -3.58 11.65
CA ILE A 13 11.22 -4.78 12.35
C ILE A 13 11.92 -5.98 11.71
N ASP A 14 12.61 -6.79 12.50
CA ASP A 14 13.29 -8.02 12.06
C ASP A 14 14.15 -7.81 10.79
N ASN A 15 14.98 -6.76 10.79
CA ASN A 15 15.84 -6.32 9.68
C ASN A 15 15.12 -5.91 8.39
N LYS A 16 13.80 -5.68 8.44
CA LYS A 16 13.01 -5.13 7.33
C LYS A 16 12.57 -3.72 7.63
N THR A 17 12.45 -2.93 6.57
CA THR A 17 11.95 -1.57 6.64
C THR A 17 10.50 -1.55 6.19
N TYR A 18 9.61 -1.02 7.02
CA TYR A 18 8.22 -0.75 6.69
C TYR A 18 8.00 0.76 6.65
N THR A 19 7.51 1.26 5.54
CA THR A 19 7.16 2.67 5.36
C THR A 19 5.65 2.78 5.28
N ALA A 20 5.04 3.40 6.28
CA ALA A 20 3.64 3.80 6.26
C ALA A 20 3.54 5.27 5.84
N SER A 21 2.74 5.54 4.82
CA SER A 21 2.51 6.88 4.30
C SER A 21 1.02 7.19 4.31
N LEU A 22 0.66 8.34 4.88
CA LEU A 22 -0.70 8.88 4.88
C LEU A 22 -0.69 10.26 4.24
N ALA A 23 -1.40 10.40 3.12
CA ALA A 23 -1.62 11.66 2.44
C ALA A 23 -3.07 12.13 2.61
N ILE A 24 -3.21 13.30 3.23
CA ILE A 24 -4.48 13.97 3.51
C ILE A 24 -4.52 15.23 2.62
N PRO A 25 -5.36 15.28 1.55
CA PRO A 25 -5.56 16.48 0.76
C PRO A 25 -6.12 17.62 1.62
N SER A 26 -5.88 18.86 1.19
CA SER A 26 -6.36 20.08 1.87
C SER A 26 -7.87 20.28 1.78
N SER A 27 -8.59 19.48 1.00
CA SER A 27 -10.04 19.55 0.81
C SER A 27 -10.70 18.19 1.02
N ALA A 28 -12.02 18.15 0.90
CA ALA A 28 -12.73 16.88 0.76
C ALA A 28 -12.08 16.05 -0.38
N PRO A 29 -11.93 14.73 -0.18
CA PRO A 29 -11.30 13.85 -1.16
C PRO A 29 -12.10 13.87 -2.45
N THR A 30 -11.38 13.81 -3.57
CA THR A 30 -11.97 13.78 -4.91
C THR A 30 -11.45 12.57 -5.67
N ALA A 31 -12.04 12.29 -6.83
CA ALA A 31 -11.54 11.25 -7.72
C ALA A 31 -10.06 11.50 -8.14
N ALA A 32 -9.67 12.76 -8.30
CA ALA A 32 -8.32 13.15 -8.70
C ALA A 32 -7.35 13.31 -7.52
N ALA A 33 -7.86 13.52 -6.31
CA ALA A 33 -7.08 13.67 -5.09
C ALA A 33 -7.79 12.96 -3.93
N PRO A 34 -7.74 11.61 -3.88
CA PRO A 34 -8.31 10.86 -2.79
C PRO A 34 -7.45 11.00 -1.52
N PHE A 35 -8.01 10.63 -0.37
CA PHE A 35 -7.17 10.22 0.76
C PHE A 35 -6.39 8.98 0.36
N LEU A 36 -5.09 8.96 0.64
CA LEU A 36 -4.24 7.80 0.34
C LEU A 36 -3.51 7.36 1.60
N PHE A 37 -3.63 6.09 1.91
CA PHE A 37 -2.82 5.43 2.93
C PHE A 37 -2.13 4.22 2.29
N SER A 38 -0.82 4.09 2.50
CA SER A 38 -0.08 2.95 2.01
C SER A 38 0.91 2.45 3.06
N VAL A 39 1.15 1.13 3.02
CA VAL A 39 2.20 0.48 3.78
C VAL A 39 3.04 -0.32 2.79
N VAL A 40 4.31 0.05 2.71
CA VAL A 40 5.28 -0.59 1.83
C VAL A 40 6.32 -1.27 2.71
N SER A 41 6.69 -2.51 2.37
CA SER A 41 7.79 -3.22 3.01
C SER A 41 8.98 -3.32 2.06
N GLN A 42 10.18 -3.30 2.63
CA GLN A 42 11.42 -3.53 1.90
C GLN A 42 12.29 -4.49 2.71
N ALA A 43 12.62 -5.62 2.08
CA ALA A 43 13.55 -6.59 2.63
C ALA A 43 14.99 -6.04 2.62
N PRO A 44 15.85 -6.52 3.52
CA PRO A 44 17.25 -6.10 3.56
C PRO A 44 17.98 -6.51 2.28
N GLU A 45 19.07 -5.81 1.99
CA GLU A 45 19.96 -6.14 0.89
C GLU A 45 20.49 -7.57 1.02
N ALA A 46 20.38 -8.34 -0.06
CA ALA A 46 20.90 -9.70 -0.14
C ALA A 46 21.78 -9.83 -1.38
N GLY A 47 23.05 -10.17 -1.19
CA GLY A 47 23.98 -10.40 -2.30
C GLY A 47 24.27 -9.16 -3.16
N GLY A 48 24.30 -7.96 -2.57
CA GLY A 48 24.64 -6.72 -3.29
C GLY A 48 23.45 -6.03 -3.97
N LYS A 49 22.22 -6.55 -3.80
CA LYS A 49 21.00 -5.99 -4.39
C LYS A 49 19.91 -5.84 -3.34
N THR A 50 19.36 -4.64 -3.22
CA THR A 50 18.15 -4.38 -2.45
C THR A 50 16.94 -4.86 -3.25
N PRO A 51 16.08 -5.71 -2.68
CA PRO A 51 14.81 -6.08 -3.31
C PRO A 51 13.93 -4.86 -3.56
N ASP A 52 13.10 -4.96 -4.60
CA ASP A 52 12.11 -3.91 -4.90
C ASP A 52 11.11 -3.80 -3.72
N PRO A 53 10.65 -2.58 -3.37
CA PRO A 53 9.66 -2.41 -2.33
C PRO A 53 8.31 -3.05 -2.70
N GLU A 54 7.65 -3.66 -1.72
CA GLU A 54 6.36 -4.31 -1.90
C GLU A 54 5.25 -3.61 -1.12
N THR A 55 4.16 -3.27 -1.81
CA THR A 55 2.97 -2.68 -1.19
C THR A 55 2.14 -3.76 -0.49
N LEU A 56 2.11 -3.71 0.84
CA LEU A 56 1.34 -4.62 1.69
C LEU A 56 -0.11 -4.18 1.87
N LEU A 57 -0.32 -2.87 1.93
CA LEU A 57 -1.63 -2.27 2.08
C LEU A 57 -1.67 -0.98 1.28
N GLU A 58 -2.72 -0.81 0.49
CA GLU A 58 -3.05 0.45 -0.15
C GLU A 58 -4.54 0.71 0.06
N VAL A 59 -4.85 1.88 0.61
CA VAL A 59 -6.21 2.35 0.82
C VAL A 59 -6.34 3.71 0.16
N ALA A 60 -7.30 3.84 -0.76
CA ALA A 60 -7.67 5.11 -1.35
C ALA A 60 -9.15 5.39 -1.13
N VAL A 61 -9.48 6.61 -0.71
CA VAL A 61 -10.87 7.05 -0.49
C VAL A 61 -11.09 8.35 -1.25
N GLY A 62 -11.92 8.29 -2.28
CA GLY A 62 -12.33 9.42 -3.12
C GLY A 62 -13.66 10.04 -2.66
N THR A 63 -14.54 10.33 -3.62
CA THR A 63 -15.91 10.79 -3.36
C THR A 63 -16.85 9.63 -2.98
N THR A 64 -18.18 9.85 -2.96
CA THR A 64 -19.16 8.79 -2.68
C THR A 64 -18.97 7.59 -3.62
N ASN A 65 -18.98 6.37 -3.06
CA ASN A 65 -18.76 5.10 -3.79
C ASN A 65 -17.38 5.02 -4.48
N GLN A 66 -16.37 5.71 -3.97
CA GLN A 66 -14.98 5.63 -4.43
C GLN A 66 -14.09 5.19 -3.27
N VAL A 67 -13.97 3.89 -3.11
CA VAL A 67 -13.14 3.27 -2.07
C VAL A 67 -12.33 2.17 -2.73
N TYR A 68 -11.03 2.16 -2.48
CA TYR A 68 -10.14 1.10 -2.91
C TYR A 68 -9.34 0.63 -1.71
N VAL A 69 -9.33 -0.68 -1.49
CA VAL A 69 -8.50 -1.34 -0.48
C VAL A 69 -7.85 -2.52 -1.16
N ALA A 70 -6.53 -2.52 -1.25
CA ALA A 70 -5.74 -3.66 -1.69
C ALA A 70 -4.84 -4.12 -0.54
N VAL A 71 -4.87 -5.43 -0.29
CA VAL A 71 -4.05 -6.07 0.73
C VAL A 71 -3.24 -7.18 0.10
N SER A 72 -1.92 -7.11 0.27
CA SER A 72 -0.97 -8.12 -0.15
C SER A 72 -0.35 -8.80 1.07
N PRO A 73 -0.18 -10.13 1.06
CA PRO A 73 0.47 -10.84 2.14
C PRO A 73 1.95 -10.43 2.26
N PRO A 74 2.51 -10.38 3.48
CA PRO A 74 3.94 -10.09 3.67
C PRO A 74 4.83 -11.14 3.01
N MET A 75 5.97 -10.73 2.43
CA MET A 75 6.96 -11.65 1.85
C MET A 75 7.40 -12.79 2.77
N ASP A 76 7.38 -12.62 4.10
CA ASP A 76 7.75 -13.69 5.05
C ASP A 76 6.80 -14.88 4.97
N VAL A 77 5.51 -14.60 4.75
CA VAL A 77 4.50 -15.64 4.57
C VAL A 77 4.70 -16.34 3.24
N ILE A 78 5.03 -15.58 2.18
CA ILE A 78 5.26 -16.11 0.82
C ILE A 78 6.57 -16.93 0.75
N SER A 79 7.62 -16.48 1.43
CA SER A 79 8.93 -17.15 1.45
C SER A 79 8.97 -18.35 2.38
N GLY A 80 8.28 -18.32 3.52
CA GLY A 80 8.07 -19.50 4.38
C GLY A 80 7.22 -20.59 3.74
N ALA A 81 6.45 -20.25 2.69
CA ALA A 81 5.65 -21.15 1.88
C ALA A 81 6.43 -21.84 0.74
N ILE A 82 7.72 -21.52 0.54
CA ILE A 82 8.53 -22.13 -0.53
C ILE A 82 8.70 -23.64 -0.24
N GLY A 83 7.97 -24.48 -0.98
CA GLY A 83 7.99 -25.94 -0.85
C GLY A 83 6.65 -26.57 -0.45
N SER A 84 5.60 -25.77 -0.24
CA SER A 84 4.24 -26.23 0.06
C SER A 84 3.23 -25.61 -0.91
N ASP A 85 2.10 -26.28 -1.13
CA ASP A 85 0.97 -25.83 -1.99
C ASP A 85 0.23 -24.60 -1.41
N VAL A 86 0.96 -23.64 -0.91
CA VAL A 86 0.44 -22.43 -0.29
C VAL A 86 0.34 -21.34 -1.36
N VAL A 87 -0.80 -20.68 -1.40
CA VAL A 87 -1.11 -19.60 -2.35
C VAL A 87 -0.12 -18.46 -2.17
N LYS A 88 0.65 -18.17 -3.22
CA LYS A 88 1.74 -17.16 -3.20
C LYS A 88 1.29 -15.78 -3.65
N ASP A 89 0.25 -15.71 -4.48
CA ASP A 89 -0.26 -14.47 -5.09
C ASP A 89 -1.70 -14.20 -4.67
N LEU A 90 -1.98 -14.14 -3.36
CA LEU A 90 -3.30 -13.73 -2.87
C LEU A 90 -3.34 -12.21 -2.72
N ASN A 91 -3.93 -11.52 -3.68
CA ASN A 91 -4.27 -10.11 -3.52
C ASN A 91 -5.77 -9.99 -3.23
N VAL A 92 -6.13 -9.36 -2.12
CA VAL A 92 -7.53 -9.06 -1.79
C VAL A 92 -7.78 -7.61 -2.12
N VAL A 93 -8.59 -7.38 -3.15
CA VAL A 93 -8.99 -6.04 -3.60
C VAL A 93 -10.48 -5.86 -3.35
N VAL A 94 -10.82 -4.83 -2.58
CA VAL A 94 -12.19 -4.32 -2.45
C VAL A 94 -12.20 -2.95 -3.11
N SER A 95 -12.94 -2.82 -4.20
CA SER A 95 -13.04 -1.58 -4.96
C SER A 95 -14.49 -1.22 -5.22
N GLU A 96 -14.89 -0.02 -4.82
CA GLU A 96 -16.06 0.70 -5.30
C GLU A 96 -15.56 1.83 -6.20
N GLY A 97 -16.03 1.86 -7.45
CA GLY A 97 -15.45 2.72 -8.51
C GLY A 97 -14.22 2.09 -9.18
N THR A 98 -13.70 2.78 -10.20
CA THR A 98 -12.53 2.31 -10.97
C THR A 98 -11.28 3.04 -10.48
N TYR A 99 -10.48 2.40 -9.62
CA TYR A 99 -9.24 2.97 -9.12
C TYR A 99 -8.04 2.61 -10.01
N ASN A 100 -7.17 3.58 -10.28
CA ASN A 100 -5.90 3.38 -10.97
C ASN A 100 -4.74 3.57 -9.99
N SER A 101 -4.11 2.47 -9.58
CA SER A 101 -2.98 2.46 -8.64
C SER A 101 -1.69 3.09 -9.17
N LYS A 102 -1.57 3.33 -10.49
CA LYS A 102 -0.40 4.02 -11.07
C LYS A 102 -0.53 5.53 -10.98
N THR A 103 -1.74 6.04 -11.14
CA THR A 103 -2.01 7.49 -11.11
C THR A 103 -2.60 7.93 -9.77
N HIS A 104 -2.95 6.99 -8.89
CA HIS A 104 -3.66 7.18 -7.63
C HIS A 104 -4.97 7.98 -7.77
N THR A 105 -5.73 7.69 -8.83
CA THR A 105 -6.99 8.38 -9.14
C THR A 105 -8.14 7.41 -9.39
N PHE A 106 -9.36 7.83 -9.08
CA PHE A 106 -10.58 7.17 -9.52
C PHE A 106 -11.07 7.74 -10.86
N SER A 107 -11.69 6.89 -11.68
CA SER A 107 -12.34 7.23 -12.96
C SER A 107 -13.79 6.76 -13.01
#